data_AF-A0A2H0BKC2-F1
#
_entry.id   AF-A0A2H0BKC2-F1
#
_cell.length_a   1.000
_cell.length_b   1.000
_cell.length_c   1.000
_cell.angle_alpha   90.00
_cell.angle_beta   90.00
_cell.angle_gamma   90.00
#
_symmetry.space_group_name_H-M   'P 1'
#
loop_
_entity.id
_entity.type
_entity.pdbx_description
1 polymer ?
#
loop_
_entity_poly.entity_id
_entity_poly.type
_entity_poly.pdbx_seq_one_letter_code
_entity_poly.pdbx_strand_id
1 'polypeptide(L)'
;MFKKKNLIFTLFIISFIFLTASSVQAQAGGSNSGASIENPIKADTLAELLADILSIIVQIGIPILVIMVIFTGFTFVMARGNEAKITQAKTAIFSVLIGSAIVIGAYAISEAIRNTVNDLQRGTPSASQTNPVGGIFETSD
;
A
#
# COMPACT_ATOMS: atom_id res chain seq x y z
N MET A 1 -16.57 -33.02 -8.77
CA MET A 1 -15.62 -33.86 -7.99
C MET A 1 -14.54 -32.94 -7.40
N PHE A 2 -14.84 -32.24 -6.30
CA PHE A 2 -13.90 -31.31 -5.66
C PHE A 2 -12.73 -32.08 -5.04
N LYS A 3 -11.51 -31.86 -5.55
CA LYS A 3 -10.33 -32.57 -5.09
C LYS A 3 -9.94 -32.06 -3.71
N LYS A 4 -10.16 -32.91 -2.71
CA LYS A 4 -9.93 -32.70 -1.26
C LYS A 4 -8.57 -32.06 -0.93
N LYS A 5 -7.55 -32.30 -1.76
CA LYS A 5 -6.20 -31.73 -1.63
C LYS A 5 -6.14 -30.21 -1.81
N ASN A 6 -7.00 -29.61 -2.62
CA ASN A 6 -7.00 -28.16 -2.86
C ASN A 6 -7.89 -27.42 -1.85
N LEU A 7 -8.82 -28.13 -1.19
CA LEU A 7 -9.72 -27.57 -0.17
C LEU A 7 -8.96 -27.16 1.10
N ILE A 8 -8.03 -28.02 1.57
CA ILE A 8 -7.18 -27.72 2.73
C ILE A 8 -6.30 -26.50 2.47
N PHE A 9 -5.74 -26.39 1.26
CA PHE A 9 -4.88 -25.26 0.88
C PHE A 9 -5.67 -23.95 0.81
N THR A 10 -6.89 -23.98 0.27
CA THR A 10 -7.81 -22.82 0.25
C THR A 10 -8.24 -22.40 1.66
N LEU A 11 -8.56 -23.34 2.55
CA LEU A 11 -8.90 -23.03 3.95
C LEU A 11 -7.71 -22.42 4.70
N PHE A 12 -6.50 -22.88 4.46
CA PHE A 12 -5.28 -22.32 5.07
C PHE A 12 -5.01 -20.88 4.59
N ILE A 13 -5.20 -20.61 3.29
CA ILE A 13 -5.08 -19.25 2.73
C ILE A 13 -6.14 -18.30 3.31
N ILE A 14 -7.39 -18.75 3.42
CA ILE A 14 -8.48 -17.95 4.00
C ILE A 14 -8.23 -17.67 5.49
N SER A 15 -7.75 -18.66 6.25
CA SER A 15 -7.38 -18.50 7.65
C SER A 15 -6.20 -17.54 7.84
N PHE A 16 -5.21 -17.58 6.94
CA PHE A 16 -4.05 -16.70 6.99
C PHE A 16 -4.42 -15.24 6.67
N ILE A 17 -5.31 -15.04 5.69
CA ILE A 17 -5.90 -13.73 5.37
C ILE A 17 -6.68 -13.16 6.57
N PHE A 18 -7.50 -13.98 7.25
CA PHE A 18 -8.23 -13.56 8.45
C PHE A 18 -7.30 -13.24 9.63
N LEU A 19 -6.16 -13.93 9.73
CA LEU A 19 -5.16 -13.67 10.77
C LEU A 19 -4.43 -12.33 10.55
N THR A 20 -4.11 -11.98 9.30
CA THR A 20 -3.50 -10.67 8.96
C THR A 20 -4.47 -9.49 9.03
N ALA A 21 -5.78 -9.75 8.98
CA ALA A 21 -6.79 -8.70 9.17
C ALA A 21 -6.91 -8.25 10.65
N SER A 22 -6.38 -9.05 11.60
CA SER A 22 -6.52 -8.80 13.05
C SER A 22 -5.64 -7.66 13.56
N SER A 23 -4.67 -7.17 12.80
CA SER A 23 -3.77 -6.08 13.21
C SER A 23 -4.27 -4.67 12.83
N VAL A 24 -5.49 -4.52 12.33
CA VAL A 24 -6.12 -3.18 12.21
C VAL A 24 -6.76 -2.83 13.56
N GLN A 25 -5.93 -2.53 14.55
CA GLN A 25 -6.38 -1.85 15.77
C GLN A 25 -6.40 -0.36 15.48
N ALA A 26 -7.60 0.15 15.17
CA ALA A 26 -7.87 1.58 15.13
C ALA A 26 -7.87 2.11 16.58
N GLN A 27 -6.78 2.74 17.02
CA GLN A 27 -6.75 3.46 18.28
C GLN A 27 -7.49 4.79 18.11
N ALA A 28 -8.75 4.82 18.51
CA ALA A 28 -9.55 6.03 18.65
C ALA A 28 -9.01 6.84 19.85
N GLY A 29 -8.15 7.82 19.58
CA GLY A 29 -7.80 8.86 20.55
C GLY A 29 -8.71 10.06 20.37
N GLY A 30 -9.63 10.29 21.30
CA GLY A 30 -10.45 11.51 21.33
C GLY A 30 -11.79 11.32 22.03
N SER A 31 -11.79 11.33 23.36
CA SER A 31 -13.02 11.49 24.14
C SER A 31 -13.62 12.87 23.89
N ASN A 32 -14.80 12.93 23.25
CA ASN A 32 -15.72 14.06 23.39
C ASN A 32 -17.14 13.51 23.48
N SER A 33 -17.74 13.71 24.65
CA SER A 33 -19.11 13.34 24.97
C SER A 33 -20.08 14.19 24.15
N GLY A 34 -20.82 13.54 23.26
CA GLY A 34 -21.89 14.11 22.45
C GLY A 34 -22.11 13.18 21.26
N ALA A 35 -23.33 12.66 21.09
CA ALA A 35 -23.66 11.70 20.04
C ALA A 35 -23.50 12.35 18.65
N SER A 36 -22.26 12.39 18.15
CA SER A 36 -21.92 12.70 16.78
C SER A 36 -21.86 11.37 16.04
N ILE A 37 -22.51 11.29 14.89
CA ILE A 37 -22.31 10.17 13.96
C ILE A 37 -20.88 10.30 13.46
N GLU A 38 -19.95 9.60 14.12
CA GLU A 38 -18.57 9.55 13.68
C GLU A 38 -18.54 8.82 12.34
N ASN A 39 -18.12 9.53 11.29
CA ASN A 39 -18.04 9.01 9.94
C ASN A 39 -17.22 7.70 9.96
N PRO A 40 -17.84 6.52 9.73
CA PRO A 40 -17.14 5.23 9.82
C PRO A 40 -16.08 5.05 8.72
N ILE A 41 -16.03 6.02 7.79
CA ILE A 41 -15.08 6.09 6.68
C ILE A 41 -13.96 7.12 6.95
N LYS A 42 -14.06 7.95 8.01
CA LYS A 42 -13.08 8.98 8.45
C LYS A 42 -12.43 9.88 7.38
N ALA A 43 -12.91 9.86 6.14
CA ALA A 43 -12.44 10.72 5.07
C ALA A 43 -13.24 12.02 5.07
N ASP A 44 -12.58 13.13 5.36
CA ASP A 44 -13.19 14.46 5.32
C ASP A 44 -13.21 15.03 3.89
N THR A 45 -12.44 14.42 2.99
CA THR A 45 -12.32 14.81 1.58
C THR A 45 -12.31 13.62 0.63
N LEU A 46 -12.72 13.84 -0.63
CA LEU A 46 -12.68 12.80 -1.69
C LEU A 46 -11.26 12.25 -1.91
N ALA A 47 -10.24 13.09 -1.68
CA ALA A 47 -8.84 12.71 -1.81
C ALA A 47 -8.39 11.73 -0.72
N GLU A 48 -8.77 11.96 0.55
CA GLU A 48 -8.53 11.01 1.64
C GLU A 48 -9.23 9.68 1.42
N LEU A 49 -10.48 9.72 0.94
CA LEU A 49 -11.22 8.49 0.65
C LEU A 49 -10.52 7.65 -0.43
N LEU A 50 -10.03 8.29 -1.49
CA LEU A 50 -9.23 7.60 -2.52
C LEU A 50 -7.92 7.07 -1.96
N ALA A 51 -7.25 7.82 -1.09
CA ALA A 51 -5.99 7.40 -0.47
C ALA A 51 -6.19 6.18 0.44
N ASP A 52 -7.25 6.15 1.24
CA ASP A 52 -7.59 5.02 2.10
C ASP A 52 -7.96 3.77 1.29
N ILE A 53 -8.78 3.92 0.25
CA ILE A 53 -9.10 2.79 -0.64
C ILE A 53 -7.82 2.25 -1.31
N LEU A 54 -6.94 3.14 -1.77
CA LEU A 54 -5.69 2.74 -2.39
C LEU A 54 -4.77 2.04 -1.39
N SER A 55 -4.70 2.51 -0.15
CA SER A 55 -3.94 1.90 0.93
C SER A 55 -4.41 0.46 1.21
N ILE A 56 -5.72 0.25 1.29
CA ILE A 56 -6.33 -1.09 1.47
C ILE A 56 -5.98 -2.01 0.30
N ILE A 57 -6.08 -1.50 -0.94
CA ILE A 57 -5.74 -2.28 -2.14
C ILE A 57 -4.27 -2.67 -2.14
N VAL A 58 -3.35 -1.78 -1.78
CA VAL A 58 -1.91 -2.08 -1.74
C VAL A 58 -1.60 -3.08 -0.61
N GLN A 59 -2.19 -2.89 0.57
CA GLN A 59 -1.98 -3.75 1.73
C GLN A 59 -2.39 -5.21 1.46
N ILE A 60 -3.47 -5.42 0.69
CA ILE A 60 -3.92 -6.76 0.29
C ILE A 60 -3.27 -7.22 -1.03
N GLY A 61 -2.89 -6.29 -1.90
CA GLY A 61 -2.31 -6.57 -3.22
C GLY A 61 -0.92 -7.18 -3.13
N ILE A 62 -0.06 -6.68 -2.24
CA ILE A 62 1.31 -7.21 -2.03
C ILE A 62 1.30 -8.72 -1.67
N PRO A 63 0.57 -9.19 -0.64
CA PRO A 63 0.56 -10.61 -0.30
C PRO A 63 -0.06 -11.48 -1.40
N ILE A 64 -1.09 -11.01 -2.10
CA ILE A 64 -1.67 -11.72 -3.25
C ILE A 64 -0.63 -11.90 -4.36
N LEU A 65 0.16 -10.85 -4.64
CA LEU A 65 1.20 -10.88 -5.67
C LEU A 65 2.28 -11.93 -5.34
N VAL A 66 2.70 -12.02 -4.08
CA VAL A 66 3.66 -13.05 -3.63
C VAL A 66 3.10 -14.47 -3.84
N ILE A 67 1.83 -14.71 -3.47
CA ILE A 67 1.18 -16.01 -3.66
C ILE A 67 1.10 -16.38 -5.15
N MET A 68 0.74 -15.41 -6.01
CA MET A 68 0.70 -15.59 -7.46
C MET A 68 2.07 -15.99 -8.03
N VAL A 69 3.16 -15.35 -7.59
CA VAL A 69 4.52 -15.70 -8.01
C VAL A 69 4.87 -17.13 -7.60
N ILE A 70 4.59 -17.53 -6.36
CA ILE A 70 4.88 -18.89 -5.88
C ILE A 70 4.06 -19.92 -6.65
N PHE A 71 2.76 -19.67 -6.87
CA PHE A 71 1.86 -20.59 -7.56
C PHE A 71 2.27 -20.80 -9.02
N THR A 72 2.61 -19.71 -9.73
CA THR A 72 3.05 -19.76 -11.12
C THR A 72 4.43 -20.43 -11.25
N GLY A 73 5.36 -20.12 -10.35
CA GLY A 73 6.66 -20.79 -10.28
C GLY A 73 6.54 -22.29 -10.06
N PHE A 74 5.69 -22.72 -9.13
CA PHE A 74 5.44 -24.15 -8.90
C PHE A 74 4.80 -24.83 -10.12
N THR A 75 3.84 -24.16 -10.77
CA THR A 75 3.19 -24.67 -11.98
C THR A 75 4.19 -24.84 -13.13
N PHE A 76 5.14 -23.91 -13.29
CA PHE A 76 6.20 -24.01 -14.28
C PHE A 76 7.10 -25.22 -14.04
N VAL A 77 7.50 -25.44 -12.79
CA VAL A 77 8.33 -26.61 -12.41
C VAL A 77 7.56 -27.93 -12.57
N MET A 78 6.26 -27.96 -12.24
CA MET A 78 5.43 -29.16 -12.38
C MET A 78 5.06 -29.51 -13.83
N ALA A 79 5.18 -28.58 -14.77
CA ALA A 79 4.76 -28.79 -16.15
C ALA A 79 5.60 -29.83 -16.92
N ARG A 80 6.74 -30.29 -16.37
CA ARG A 80 7.69 -31.32 -16.87
C ARG A 80 7.20 -32.13 -18.10
N GLY A 81 7.35 -31.56 -19.30
CA GLY A 81 7.09 -32.24 -20.58
C GLY A 81 5.65 -32.17 -21.12
N ASN A 82 4.73 -31.48 -20.45
CA ASN A 82 3.40 -31.17 -20.97
C ASN A 82 3.37 -29.75 -21.55
N GLU A 83 3.40 -29.64 -22.88
CA GLU A 83 3.42 -28.35 -23.58
C GLU A 83 2.23 -27.44 -23.23
N ALA A 84 1.03 -28.01 -23.01
CA ALA A 84 -0.13 -27.21 -22.64
C ALA A 84 0.04 -26.54 -21.26
N LYS A 85 0.64 -27.24 -20.29
CA LYS A 85 0.94 -26.66 -18.97
C LYS A 85 2.07 -25.64 -19.00
N ILE A 86 3.07 -25.85 -19.86
CA ILE A 86 4.16 -24.88 -20.08
C ILE A 86 3.58 -23.57 -20.63
N THR A 87 2.71 -23.66 -21.65
CA THR A 87 2.07 -22.50 -22.26
C THR A 87 1.18 -21.76 -21.25
N GLN A 88 0.41 -22.48 -20.45
CA GLN A 88 -0.40 -21.88 -19.38
C GLN A 88 0.47 -21.19 -18.31
N ALA A 89 1.57 -21.82 -17.89
CA ALA A 89 2.49 -21.24 -16.91
C ALA A 89 3.16 -19.96 -17.44
N LYS A 90 3.52 -19.93 -18.73
CA LYS A 90 4.08 -18.74 -19.38
C LYS A 90 3.09 -17.58 -19.36
N THR A 91 1.84 -17.81 -19.78
CA THR A 91 0.80 -16.78 -19.76
C THR A 91 0.57 -16.26 -18.34
N ALA A 92 0.56 -17.14 -17.34
CA ALA A 92 0.39 -16.75 -15.95
C ALA A 92 1.56 -15.89 -15.43
N ILE A 93 2.81 -16.25 -15.77
CA ILE A 93 3.99 -15.41 -15.46
C ILE A 93 3.88 -14.03 -16.11
N PHE A 94 3.43 -13.94 -17.38
CA PHE A 94 3.23 -12.65 -18.03
C PHE A 94 2.19 -11.78 -17.30
N SER A 95 1.07 -12.36 -16.86
CA SER A 95 0.07 -11.63 -16.07
C SER A 95 0.65 -11.12 -14.75
N VAL A 96 1.47 -11.93 -14.07
CA VAL A 96 2.17 -11.52 -12.83
C VAL A 96 3.19 -10.42 -13.11
N LEU A 97 3.93 -10.50 -14.21
CA LEU A 97 4.88 -9.46 -14.61
C LEU A 97 4.17 -8.13 -14.82
N ILE A 98 3.06 -8.12 -15.57
CA ILE A 98 2.26 -6.91 -15.80
C ILE A 98 1.74 -6.34 -14.48
N GLY A 99 1.19 -7.19 -13.60
CA GLY A 99 0.72 -6.74 -12.29
C GLY A 99 1.83 -6.10 -11.44
N SER A 100 3.01 -6.73 -11.40
CA SER A 100 4.16 -6.20 -10.67
C SER A 100 4.69 -4.89 -11.29
N ALA A 101 4.72 -4.80 -12.62
CA ALA A 101 5.18 -3.61 -13.33
C ALA A 101 4.26 -2.41 -13.07
N ILE A 102 2.95 -2.62 -12.95
CA ILE A 102 2.01 -1.54 -12.61
C ILE A 102 2.27 -1.00 -11.19
N VAL A 103 2.47 -1.88 -10.21
CA VAL A 103 2.73 -1.47 -8.82
C VAL A 103 4.04 -0.68 -8.72
N ILE A 104 5.11 -1.22 -9.31
CA ILE A 104 6.43 -0.56 -9.31
C ILE A 104 6.38 0.75 -10.11
N GLY A 105 5.69 0.75 -11.26
CA GLY A 105 5.55 1.93 -12.12
C GLY A 105 4.78 3.06 -11.44
N ALA A 106 3.69 2.75 -10.73
CA ALA A 106 2.94 3.74 -9.97
C ALA A 106 3.77 4.38 -8.86
N TYR A 107 4.59 3.58 -8.15
CA TYR A 107 5.52 4.08 -7.15
C TYR A 107 6.60 4.97 -7.78
N ALA A 108 7.21 4.53 -8.89
CA ALA A 108 8.25 5.28 -9.58
C ALA A 108 7.76 6.65 -10.06
N ILE A 109 6.55 6.72 -10.63
CA ILE A 109 5.95 7.99 -11.07
C ILE A 109 5.65 8.90 -9.86
N SER A 110 5.08 8.34 -8.79
CA SER A 110 4.78 9.11 -7.58
C SER A 110 6.06 9.72 -6.98
N GLU A 111 7.14 8.94 -6.92
CA GLU A 111 8.42 9.41 -6.40
C GLU A 111 9.05 10.49 -7.29
N ALA A 112 8.97 10.34 -8.61
CA ALA A 112 9.45 11.36 -9.55
C ALA A 112 8.72 12.70 -9.35
N ILE A 113 7.40 12.67 -9.15
CA ILE A 113 6.60 13.87 -8.87
C ILE A 113 6.98 14.46 -7.50
N ARG A 114 7.05 13.64 -6.45
CA ARG A 114 7.42 14.09 -5.10
C ARG A 114 8.78 14.78 -5.08
N ASN A 115 9.77 14.20 -5.74
CA ASN A 115 11.11 14.78 -5.82
C ASN A 115 11.09 16.14 -6.53
N THR A 116 10.35 16.24 -7.64
CA THR A 116 10.18 17.52 -8.35
C THR A 116 9.51 18.57 -7.46
N VAL A 117 8.44 18.22 -6.75
CA VAL A 117 7.73 19.16 -5.85
C VAL A 117 8.63 19.60 -4.69
N ASN A 118 9.38 18.68 -4.09
CA ASN A 118 10.30 18.98 -3.00
C ASN A 118 11.42 19.93 -3.47
N ASP A 119 11.96 19.72 -4.68
CA ASP A 119 12.99 20.60 -5.25
C ASP A 119 12.46 22.03 -5.46
N LEU A 120 11.19 22.16 -5.87
CA LEU A 120 10.54 23.48 -5.99
C LEU A 120 10.30 24.15 -4.64
N GLN A 121 9.92 23.40 -3.61
CA GLN A 121 9.75 23.94 -2.24
C GLN A 121 11.07 24.39 -1.61
N ARG A 122 12.19 23.72 -1.94
CA ARG A 122 13.53 24.12 -1.50
C ARG A 122 14.05 25.38 -2.20
N GLY A 123 13.51 25.73 -3.37
CA GLY A 123 13.85 26.93 -4.14
C GLY A 123 13.16 28.21 -3.65
N THR A 124 12.06 28.10 -2.89
CA THR A 124 11.51 29.22 -2.12
C THR A 124 12.24 29.32 -0.79
N PRO A 125 12.99 30.39 -0.49
CA PRO A 125 13.59 30.57 0.82
C PRO A 125 12.46 30.63 1.85
N SER A 126 12.28 29.57 2.64
CA SER A 126 11.62 29.69 3.93
C SER A 126 12.48 30.65 4.73
N ALA A 127 12.03 31.90 4.82
CA ALA A 127 12.51 32.83 5.82
C ALA A 127 12.32 32.13 7.17
N SER A 128 13.45 31.65 7.67
CA SER A 128 13.81 31.52 9.07
C SER A 128 12.73 32.02 10.03
N GLN A 129 12.17 31.10 10.80
CA GLN A 129 11.79 31.35 12.18
C GLN A 129 13.01 31.95 12.90
N THR A 130 13.15 33.28 12.83
CA THR A 130 13.98 34.04 13.77
C THR A 130 13.10 34.23 15.00
N ASN A 131 13.30 33.30 15.92
CA ASN A 131 12.80 33.35 17.28
C ASN A 131 13.18 34.71 17.90
N PRO A 132 12.27 35.50 18.50
CA PRO A 132 12.67 36.70 19.21
C PRO A 132 13.32 36.30 20.53
N VAL A 133 14.66 36.17 20.54
CA VAL A 133 15.44 36.06 21.77
C VAL A 133 16.06 37.43 22.04
N GLY A 134 15.70 37.98 23.20
CA GLY A 134 15.82 39.39 23.54
C GLY A 134 17.23 39.97 23.65
N GLY A 135 17.24 41.30 23.59
CA GLY A 135 17.96 42.18 24.50
C GLY A 135 19.48 42.19 24.42
N ILE A 136 20.02 43.19 23.72
CA ILE A 136 21.19 44.03 24.07
C ILE A 136 21.24 45.17 23.02
N PHE A 137 21.73 46.37 23.38
CA PHE A 137 21.56 47.69 22.72
C PHE A 137 20.29 48.42 23.17
N GLU A 138 20.28 49.30 24.18
CA GLU A 138 21.23 50.36 24.53
C GLU A 138 21.53 51.27 23.36
N THR A 139 20.76 52.37 23.25
CA THR A 139 21.28 53.73 23.01
C THR A 139 20.30 54.72 23.64
N SER A 140 20.69 55.29 24.80
CA SER A 140 20.22 56.58 25.26
C SER A 140 20.78 57.64 24.31
N ASP A 141 19.89 58.45 23.72
CA ASP A 141 20.09 59.85 23.33
C ASP A 141 18.70 60.51 23.19
#